data_AF-A0A143XVC3-F1
#
_entry.id   AF-A0A143XVC3-F1
#
_cell.length_a   1.000
_cell.length_b   1.000
_cell.length_c   1.000
_cell.angle_alpha   90.00
_cell.angle_beta   90.00
_cell.angle_gamma   90.00
#
_symmetry.space_group_name_H-M   'P 1'
#
loop_
_entity.id
_entity.type
_entity.pdbx_description
1 polymer ?
#
loop_
_entity_poly.entity_id
_entity_poly.type
_entity_poly.pdbx_seq_one_letter_code
_entity_poly.pdbx_strand_id
1 'polypeptide(L)'
;MEDFILREIDKIGVLLRGMLHKIGILRRSDAPETVGPTAKTELADRLDIEALLAEEDFVSVLVERHGFGPDDLELFAELLADLAAAAETSDEARRCAAAACAVYRHQDAHKAPASLGRYYILKELAKYNP
;
A
#
# COMPACT_ATOMS: atom_id res chain seq x y z
N MET A 1 3.26 16.20 16.52
CA MET A 1 3.49 17.29 15.54
C MET A 1 3.54 16.73 14.13
N GLU A 2 4.23 15.61 13.93
CA GLU A 2 4.25 14.83 12.68
C GLU A 2 2.84 14.42 12.19
N ASP A 3 1.98 13.94 13.09
CA ASP A 3 0.58 13.59 12.79
C ASP A 3 -0.26 14.76 12.22
N PHE A 4 0.04 16.00 12.62
CA PHE A 4 -0.69 17.17 12.11
C PHE A 4 -0.27 17.47 10.68
N ILE A 5 1.04 17.43 10.39
CA ILE A 5 1.57 17.73 9.05
C ILE A 5 1.09 16.71 8.03
N LEU A 6 1.14 15.41 8.36
CA LEU A 6 0.65 14.36 7.46
C LEU A 6 -0.85 14.49 7.19
N ARG A 7 -1.65 14.80 8.22
CA ARG A 7 -3.09 15.05 8.05
C ARG A 7 -3.38 16.25 7.16
N GLU A 8 -2.61 17.33 7.27
CA GLU A 8 -2.78 18.50 6.41
C GLU A 8 -2.34 18.21 4.97
N ILE A 9 -1.27 17.43 4.76
CA ILE A 9 -0.84 16.97 3.43
C ILE A 9 -1.94 16.15 2.76
N ASP A 10 -2.56 15.21 3.46
CA ASP A 10 -3.66 14.39 2.92
C ASP A 10 -4.87 15.24 2.52
N LYS A 11 -5.26 16.22 3.36
CA LYS A 11 -6.34 17.17 3.03
C LYS A 11 -6.02 17.97 1.77
N ILE A 12 -4.78 18.42 1.63
CA ILE A 12 -4.32 19.14 0.43
C ILE A 12 -4.39 18.21 -0.80
N GLY A 13 -4.00 16.94 -0.67
CA GLY A 13 -4.10 15.93 -1.73
C GLY A 13 -5.55 15.71 -2.20
N VAL A 14 -6.51 15.64 -1.27
CA VAL A 14 -7.96 15.53 -1.59
C VAL A 14 -8.44 16.77 -2.33
N LEU A 15 -8.09 17.96 -1.86
CA LEU A 15 -8.48 19.23 -2.51
C LEU A 15 -7.90 19.34 -3.92
N LEU A 16 -6.62 19.00 -4.11
CA LEU A 16 -5.96 19.01 -5.41
C LEU A 16 -6.63 18.04 -6.39
N ARG A 17 -6.93 16.80 -5.97
CA ARG A 17 -7.66 15.84 -6.81
C ARG A 17 -9.03 16.39 -7.23
N GLY A 18 -9.77 17.00 -6.30
CA GLY A 18 -11.06 17.64 -6.61
C GLY A 18 -10.93 18.79 -7.62
N MET A 19 -9.89 19.62 -7.49
CA MET A 19 -9.62 20.73 -8.41
C MET A 19 -9.23 20.23 -9.81
N LEU A 20 -8.32 19.24 -9.90
CA LEU A 20 -7.87 18.63 -11.15
C LEU A 20 -9.00 17.90 -11.87
N HIS A 21 -9.93 17.28 -11.13
CA HIS A 21 -11.15 16.70 -11.68
C HIS A 21 -12.05 17.77 -12.30
N LYS A 22 -12.30 18.88 -11.57
CA LYS A 22 -13.16 19.97 -12.03
C LYS A 22 -12.69 20.59 -13.35
N ILE A 23 -11.38 20.65 -13.59
CA ILE A 23 -10.80 21.18 -14.83
C ILE A 23 -10.59 20.12 -15.92
N GLY A 24 -11.08 18.89 -15.70
CA GLY A 24 -11.06 17.82 -16.70
C GLY A 24 -9.70 17.19 -16.95
N ILE A 25 -8.69 17.47 -16.11
CA ILE A 25 -7.36 16.85 -16.18
C ILE A 25 -7.42 15.42 -15.64
N LEU A 26 -8.15 15.20 -14.55
CA LEU A 26 -8.46 13.86 -14.04
C LEU A 26 -9.84 13.44 -14.54
N ARG A 27 -9.89 12.41 -15.39
CA ARG A 27 -11.13 11.67 -15.63
C ARG A 27 -11.54 10.99 -14.32
N ARG A 28 -12.84 10.78 -14.09
CA ARG A 28 -13.31 9.89 -13.02
C ARG A 28 -12.59 8.55 -13.20
N SER A 29 -11.57 8.30 -12.38
CA SER A 29 -11.40 6.98 -11.81
C SER A 29 -12.58 6.88 -10.84
N ASP A 30 -13.55 6.03 -11.14
CA ASP A 30 -14.81 6.02 -10.41
C ASP A 30 -14.58 5.76 -8.90
N ALA A 31 -15.11 6.69 -8.12
CA ALA A 31 -15.48 6.61 -6.70
C ALA A 31 -14.36 6.59 -5.62
N PRO A 32 -14.36 7.56 -4.69
CA PRO A 32 -13.52 7.56 -3.49
C PRO A 32 -14.08 6.81 -2.27
N GLU A 33 -14.99 5.81 -2.38
CA GLU A 33 -15.57 5.19 -1.16
C GLU A 33 -15.69 3.65 -1.08
N THR A 34 -15.22 2.86 -2.07
CA THR A 34 -15.25 1.38 -1.94
C THR A 34 -14.07 0.65 -2.60
N VAL A 35 -13.02 1.36 -3.00
CA VAL A 35 -11.87 0.72 -3.67
C VAL A 35 -11.09 -0.19 -2.71
N GLY A 36 -11.04 0.13 -1.41
CA GLY A 36 -10.22 -0.61 -0.44
C GLY A 36 -10.49 -2.12 -0.39
N PRO A 37 -11.69 -2.59 0.04
CA PRO A 37 -11.95 -4.02 0.19
C PRO A 37 -12.01 -4.77 -1.15
N THR A 38 -12.68 -4.19 -2.15
CA THR A 38 -12.88 -4.85 -3.45
C THR A 38 -11.57 -4.95 -4.22
N ALA A 39 -10.76 -3.88 -4.26
CA ALA A 39 -9.49 -3.92 -4.98
C ALA A 39 -8.45 -4.80 -4.27
N LYS A 40 -8.45 -4.86 -2.93
CA LYS A 40 -7.60 -5.81 -2.17
C LYS A 40 -7.95 -7.25 -2.49
N THR A 41 -9.24 -7.59 -2.52
CA THR A 41 -9.71 -8.94 -2.88
C THR A 41 -9.36 -9.28 -4.33
N GLU A 42 -9.64 -8.38 -5.28
CA GLU A 42 -9.28 -8.58 -6.69
C GLU A 42 -7.76 -8.75 -6.88
N LEU A 43 -6.97 -8.02 -6.10
CA LEU A 43 -5.51 -8.12 -6.15
C LEU A 43 -5.00 -9.43 -5.54
N ALA A 44 -5.61 -9.89 -4.45
CA ALA A 44 -5.32 -11.19 -3.85
C ALA A 44 -5.71 -12.36 -4.78
N ASP A 45 -6.83 -12.26 -5.48
CA ASP A 45 -7.28 -13.29 -6.44
C ASP A 45 -6.37 -13.38 -7.68
N ARG A 46 -5.75 -12.26 -8.06
CA ARG A 46 -4.87 -12.19 -9.23
C ARG A 46 -3.45 -12.67 -8.97
N LEU A 47 -3.01 -12.69 -7.71
CA LEU A 47 -1.63 -13.00 -7.34
C LEU A 47 -1.57 -14.22 -6.42
N ASP A 48 -0.69 -15.16 -6.75
CA ASP A 48 -0.25 -16.14 -5.77
C ASP A 48 0.73 -15.46 -4.80
N ILE A 49 0.21 -14.97 -3.68
CA ILE A 49 0.98 -14.19 -2.71
C ILE A 49 2.09 -15.05 -2.09
N GLU A 50 1.85 -16.33 -1.83
CA GLU A 50 2.87 -17.19 -1.23
C GLU A 50 4.02 -17.44 -2.19
N ALA A 51 3.72 -17.78 -3.45
CA ALA A 51 4.74 -17.95 -4.47
C ALA A 51 5.50 -16.64 -4.73
N LEU A 52 4.80 -15.51 -4.77
CA LEU A 52 5.42 -14.20 -4.95
C LEU A 52 6.39 -13.86 -3.81
N LEU A 53 5.97 -14.04 -2.55
CA LEU A 53 6.81 -13.75 -1.38
C LEU A 53 8.00 -14.71 -1.21
N ALA A 54 8.03 -15.81 -1.98
CA ALA A 54 9.17 -16.72 -2.04
C ALA A 54 10.27 -16.25 -3.00
N GLU A 55 9.99 -15.27 -3.87
CA GLU A 55 10.97 -14.68 -4.78
C GLU A 55 11.99 -13.81 -4.02
N GLU A 56 13.28 -13.89 -4.40
CA GLU A 56 14.38 -13.18 -3.72
C GLU A 56 14.17 -11.66 -3.71
N ASP A 57 13.65 -11.10 -4.80
CA ASP A 57 13.25 -9.69 -4.91
C ASP A 57 11.83 -9.57 -5.49
N PHE A 58 10.86 -10.00 -4.69
CA PHE A 58 9.45 -9.96 -5.08
C PHE A 58 8.96 -8.54 -5.43
N VAL A 59 9.56 -7.49 -4.88
CA VAL A 59 9.14 -6.10 -5.18
C VAL A 59 9.53 -5.72 -6.60
N SER A 60 10.73 -6.10 -7.05
CA SER A 60 11.11 -5.94 -8.46
C SER A 60 10.23 -6.78 -9.39
N VAL A 61 9.82 -8.00 -8.98
CA VAL A 61 8.86 -8.81 -9.74
C VAL A 61 7.52 -8.08 -9.92
N LEU A 62 7.00 -7.44 -8.87
CA LEU A 62 5.76 -6.66 -8.95
C LEU A 62 5.87 -5.49 -9.94
N VAL A 63 6.96 -4.74 -9.89
CA VAL A 63 7.17 -3.58 -10.76
C VAL A 63 7.42 -4.01 -12.20
N GLU A 64 8.32 -4.95 -12.44
CA GLU A 64 8.80 -5.30 -13.78
C GLU A 64 7.85 -6.25 -14.52
N ARG A 65 7.34 -7.28 -13.83
CA ARG A 65 6.50 -8.32 -14.45
C ARG A 65 5.01 -7.97 -14.39
N HIS A 66 4.58 -7.39 -13.28
CA HIS A 66 3.17 -7.05 -13.07
C HIS A 66 2.84 -5.58 -13.34
N GLY A 67 3.84 -4.74 -13.60
CA GLY A 67 3.66 -3.33 -13.98
C GLY A 67 3.14 -2.45 -12.84
N PHE A 68 3.37 -2.83 -11.58
CA PHE A 68 2.84 -2.11 -10.43
C PHE A 68 3.44 -0.71 -10.34
N GLY A 69 2.57 0.30 -10.26
CA GLY A 69 2.94 1.67 -9.95
C GLY A 69 2.94 1.95 -8.44
N PRO A 70 3.28 3.18 -8.01
CA PRO A 70 3.29 3.56 -6.60
C PRO A 70 1.97 3.30 -5.88
N ASP A 71 0.82 3.56 -6.53
CA ASP A 71 -0.50 3.36 -5.95
C ASP A 71 -0.86 1.86 -5.81
N ASP A 72 -0.44 1.02 -6.77
CA ASP A 72 -0.63 -0.44 -6.68
C ASP A 72 0.23 -1.04 -5.56
N LEU A 73 1.46 -0.53 -5.41
CA LEU A 73 2.36 -0.92 -4.32
C LEU A 73 1.82 -0.48 -2.96
N GLU A 74 1.22 0.70 -2.86
CA GLU A 74 0.54 1.15 -1.64
C GLU A 74 -0.58 0.18 -1.27
N LEU A 75 -1.49 -0.10 -2.20
CA LEU A 75 -2.60 -1.02 -2.00
C LEU A 75 -2.12 -2.43 -1.63
N PHE A 76 -1.05 -2.91 -2.25
CA PHE A 76 -0.47 -4.21 -1.94
C PHE A 76 0.16 -4.25 -0.54
N ALA A 77 0.86 -3.20 -0.13
CA ALA A 77 1.39 -3.10 1.22
C ALA A 77 0.28 -3.07 2.28
N GLU A 78 -0.84 -2.40 1.99
CA GLU A 78 -2.03 -2.45 2.86
C GLU A 78 -2.64 -3.86 2.93
N LEU A 79 -2.74 -4.58 1.80
CA LEU A 79 -3.20 -5.98 1.78
C LEU A 79 -2.30 -6.87 2.63
N LEU A 80 -0.98 -6.74 2.49
CA LEU A 80 -0.01 -7.50 3.29
C LEU A 80 -0.13 -7.19 4.80
N ALA A 81 -0.44 -5.94 5.16
CA ALA A 81 -0.70 -5.58 6.55
C ALA A 81 -2.00 -6.21 7.08
N ASP A 82 -3.06 -6.27 6.27
CA ASP A 82 -4.31 -6.94 6.63
C ASP A 82 -4.07 -8.46 6.80
N LEU A 83 -3.30 -9.08 5.90
CA LEU A 83 -2.90 -10.49 6.01
C LEU A 83 -2.05 -10.74 7.27
N ALA A 84 -1.13 -9.85 7.61
CA ALA A 84 -0.35 -9.96 8.85
C ALA A 84 -1.23 -9.88 10.10
N ALA A 85 -2.31 -9.09 10.07
CA ALA A 85 -3.26 -8.98 11.17
C ALA A 85 -4.19 -10.19 11.26
N ALA A 86 -4.52 -10.82 10.14
CA ALA A 86 -5.40 -11.99 10.04
C ALA A 86 -4.68 -13.34 10.17
N ALA A 87 -3.34 -13.36 10.10
CA ALA A 87 -2.54 -14.57 10.13
C ALA A 87 -2.79 -15.42 11.39
N GLU A 88 -2.89 -16.74 11.19
CA GLU A 88 -3.12 -17.70 12.28
C GLU A 88 -1.83 -18.02 13.03
N THR A 89 -0.68 -17.92 12.36
CA THR A 89 0.64 -18.18 12.96
C THR A 89 1.47 -16.90 13.12
N SER A 90 2.31 -16.88 14.15
CA SER A 90 3.24 -15.76 14.37
C SER A 90 4.27 -15.62 13.24
N ASP A 91 4.60 -16.70 12.53
CA ASP A 91 5.60 -16.67 11.47
C ASP A 91 5.01 -16.12 10.16
N GLU A 92 3.78 -16.49 9.81
CA GLU A 92 3.04 -15.89 8.69
C GLU A 92 2.81 -14.39 8.94
N ALA A 93 2.40 -14.02 10.17
CA ALA A 93 2.22 -12.63 10.54
C ALA A 93 3.50 -11.80 10.34
N ARG A 94 4.64 -12.33 10.79
CA ARG A 94 5.95 -11.70 10.59
C ARG A 94 6.35 -11.62 9.12
N ARG A 95 6.15 -12.69 8.34
CA ARG A 95 6.48 -12.72 6.91
C ARG A 95 5.69 -11.66 6.15
N CYS A 96 4.38 -11.56 6.38
CA CYS A 96 3.53 -10.55 5.74
C CYS A 96 3.91 -9.13 6.18
N ALA A 97 4.19 -8.92 7.48
CA ALA A 97 4.66 -7.64 7.99
C ALA A 97 6.01 -7.21 7.38
N ALA A 98 6.97 -8.13 7.27
CA ALA A 98 8.27 -7.89 6.66
C ALA A 98 8.14 -7.56 5.17
N ALA A 99 7.24 -8.25 4.45
CA ALA A 99 6.94 -7.96 3.06
C ALA A 99 6.32 -6.56 2.88
N ALA A 100 5.33 -6.18 3.70
CA ALA A 100 4.75 -4.83 3.65
C ALA A 100 5.81 -3.75 3.90
N CYS A 101 6.68 -3.95 4.89
CA CYS A 101 7.82 -3.07 5.15
C CYS A 101 8.81 -3.01 3.97
N ALA A 102 9.05 -4.12 3.26
CA ALA A 102 9.92 -4.15 2.08
C ALA A 102 9.34 -3.31 0.94
N VAL A 103 8.03 -3.39 0.69
CA VAL A 103 7.34 -2.55 -0.31
C VAL A 103 7.48 -1.07 0.05
N TYR A 104 7.24 -0.70 1.31
CA TYR A 104 7.39 0.68 1.77
C TYR A 104 8.84 1.19 1.68
N ARG A 105 9.84 0.35 1.98
CA ARG A 105 11.26 0.69 1.78
C ARG A 105 11.59 0.94 0.31
N HIS A 106 11.05 0.12 -0.59
CA HIS A 106 11.20 0.35 -2.02
C HIS A 106 10.59 1.69 -2.44
N GLN A 107 9.38 2.00 -1.98
CA GLN A 107 8.72 3.28 -2.24
C GLN A 107 9.53 4.48 -1.70
N ASP A 108 10.12 4.37 -0.51
CA ASP A 108 11.01 5.42 0.05
C ASP A 108 12.25 5.65 -0.81
N ALA A 109 12.90 4.56 -1.24
CA ALA A 109 14.07 4.63 -2.11
C ALA A 109 13.75 5.34 -3.44
N HIS A 110 12.50 5.22 -3.90
CA HIS A 110 11.99 5.86 -5.12
C HIS A 110 11.28 7.20 -4.86
N LYS A 111 11.32 7.72 -3.62
CA LYS A 111 10.72 8.99 -3.20
C LYS A 111 9.22 9.09 -3.52
N ALA A 112 8.50 7.98 -3.43
CA ALA A 112 7.05 7.98 -3.57
C ALA A 112 6.42 8.81 -2.43
N PRO A 113 5.29 9.52 -2.69
CA PRO A 113 4.58 10.24 -1.64
C PRO A 113 4.13 9.30 -0.52
N ALA A 114 4.37 9.67 0.74
CA ALA A 114 3.87 8.91 1.88
C ALA A 114 2.42 9.31 2.20
N SER A 115 1.54 8.32 2.36
CA SER A 115 0.17 8.50 2.83
C SER A 115 0.10 8.52 4.37
N LEU A 116 -0.95 9.12 4.95
CA LEU A 116 -1.22 8.96 6.38
C LEU A 116 -1.51 7.50 6.76
N GLY A 117 -2.14 6.74 5.85
CA GLY A 117 -2.44 5.32 6.04
C GLY A 117 -1.16 4.50 6.27
N ARG A 118 -0.15 4.72 5.43
CA ARG A 118 1.18 4.12 5.55
C ARG A 118 1.82 4.34 6.92
N TYR A 119 1.71 5.54 7.48
CA TYR A 119 2.27 5.83 8.82
C TYR A 119 1.63 4.95 9.90
N TYR A 120 0.31 4.83 9.92
CA TYR A 120 -0.39 3.98 10.89
C TYR A 120 -0.11 2.50 10.66
N ILE A 121 -0.02 2.06 9.41
CA ILE A 121 0.34 0.69 9.08
C ILE A 121 1.74 0.37 9.59
N LEU A 122 2.75 1.17 9.27
CA LEU A 122 4.12 0.96 9.76
C LEU A 122 4.20 0.93 11.29
N LYS A 123 3.44 1.79 11.97
CA LYS A 123 3.34 1.80 13.43
C LYS A 123 2.74 0.51 13.97
N GLU A 124 1.67 0.00 13.35
CA GLU A 124 1.06 -1.29 13.72
C GLU A 124 1.99 -2.46 13.43
N LEU A 125 2.70 -2.44 12.30
CA LEU A 125 3.60 -3.52 11.90
C LEU A 125 4.82 -3.64 12.81
N ALA A 126 5.23 -2.56 13.50
CA ALA A 126 6.36 -2.57 14.42
C ALA A 126 6.26 -3.64 15.52
N LYS A 127 5.04 -4.06 15.91
CA LYS A 127 4.82 -5.12 16.91
C LYS A 127 5.30 -6.50 16.47
N TYR A 128 5.44 -6.74 15.17
CA TYR A 128 5.91 -8.01 14.64
C TYR A 128 7.44 -8.14 14.62
N ASN A 129 8.17 -7.05 14.93
CA ASN A 129 9.62 -6.93 14.73
C ASN A 129 10.06 -7.41 13.31
N PRO A 130 9.46 -6.83 12.26
CA PRO A 130 9.63 -7.27 10.87
C PRO A 130 11.00 -6.92 10.27
#